data_AF-A0A822ET83-F1
#
_entry.id   AF-A0A822ET83-F1
#
_cell.length_a   1.000
_cell.length_b   1.000
_cell.length_c   1.000
_cell.angle_alpha   90.00
_cell.angle_beta   90.00
_cell.angle_gamma   90.00
#
_symmetry.space_group_name_H-M   'P 1'
#
loop_
_entity.id
_entity.type
_entity.pdbx_description
1 polymer ?
#
loop_
_entity_poly.entity_id
_entity_poly.type
_entity_poly.pdbx_seq_one_letter_code
_entity_poly.pdbx_strand_id
1 'polypeptide(L)'
;RTFPVEVLYRKEPETDYLDASLITVMQIHLNEPPGDILVFLTGQEEIDTALYSALLSEVQTKIFDPAPPGSRKVIIATNIAETSLTIDGIYYVI
;
A
#
# COMPACT_ATOMS: atom_id res chain seq x y z
N ARG A 1 -8.38 12.11 16.85
CA ARG A 1 -8.83 13.32 16.12
C ARG A 1 -8.48 13.08 14.66
N THR A 2 -9.37 13.36 13.72
CA THR A 2 -9.05 13.28 12.29
C THR A 2 -8.20 14.48 11.90
N PHE A 3 -7.16 14.23 11.10
CA PHE A 3 -6.35 15.28 10.48
C PHE A 3 -6.91 15.56 9.08
N PRO A 4 -6.73 16.77 8.52
CA PRO A 4 -7.12 17.03 7.14
C PRO A 4 -6.31 16.13 6.20
N VAL A 5 -6.99 15.45 5.28
CA VAL A 5 -6.39 14.59 4.25
C VAL A 5 -6.56 15.27 2.90
N GLU A 6 -5.48 15.35 2.13
CA GLU A 6 -5.54 15.79 0.75
C GLU A 6 -5.89 14.61 -0.15
N VAL A 7 -6.90 14.80 -1.01
CA VAL A 7 -7.36 13.76 -1.94
C VAL A 7 -6.80 14.04 -3.32
N LEU A 8 -6.01 13.12 -3.83
CA LEU A 8 -5.38 13.18 -5.14
C LEU A 8 -6.05 12.16 -6.07
N TYR A 9 -6.33 12.57 -7.30
CA TYR A 9 -6.92 11.71 -8.33
C TYR A 9 -5.96 11.56 -9.49
N ARG A 10 -5.97 10.39 -10.14
CA ARG A 10 -5.35 10.23 -11.46
C ARG A 10 -6.09 11.11 -12.48
N LYS A 11 -5.36 11.59 -13.48
CA LYS A 11 -5.94 12.43 -14.56
C LYS A 11 -6.96 11.66 -15.39
N GLU A 12 -6.75 10.36 -15.55
CA GLU A 12 -7.58 9.45 -16.33
C GLU A 12 -7.77 8.15 -15.55
N PRO A 13 -8.90 7.43 -15.75
CA PRO A 13 -9.11 6.11 -15.15
C PRO A 13 -8.08 5.09 -15.66
N GLU A 14 -7.46 4.36 -14.73
CA GLU A 14 -6.51 3.29 -15.05
C GLU A 14 -7.25 1.97 -15.23
N THR A 15 -7.00 1.26 -16.34
CA THR A 15 -7.57 -0.08 -16.56
C THR A 15 -6.86 -1.15 -15.74
N ASP A 16 -5.58 -0.93 -15.42
CA ASP A 16 -4.78 -1.78 -14.55
C ASP A 16 -4.47 -1.03 -13.25
N TYR A 17 -5.40 -1.10 -12.30
CA TYR A 17 -5.24 -0.45 -11.01
C TYR A 17 -4.19 -1.16 -10.13
N LEU A 18 -3.89 -2.44 -10.38
CA LEU A 18 -2.86 -3.17 -9.63
C LEU A 18 -1.48 -2.59 -9.93
N ASP A 19 -1.14 -2.46 -11.21
CA ASP A 19 0.12 -1.85 -11.64
C ASP A 19 0.19 -0.37 -11.25
N ALA A 20 -0.89 0.39 -11.48
CA ALA A 20 -0.95 1.79 -11.09
C ALA A 20 -0.78 2.01 -9.58
N SER A 21 -1.35 1.13 -8.75
CA SER A 21 -1.20 1.17 -7.29
C SER A 21 0.25 0.90 -6.89
N LEU A 22 0.89 -0.11 -7.46
CA LEU A 22 2.28 -0.44 -7.18
C LEU A 22 3.24 0.69 -7.59
N ILE A 23 3.05 1.25 -8.78
CA ILE A 23 3.80 2.42 -9.25
C ILE A 23 3.63 3.59 -8.28
N THR A 24 2.40 3.84 -7.83
CA THR A 24 2.10 4.92 -6.88
C THR A 24 2.78 4.69 -5.53
N VAL A 25 2.76 3.45 -5.00
CA VAL A 25 3.53 3.07 -3.79
C VAL A 25 5.01 3.40 -3.96
N MET A 26 5.61 3.00 -5.08
CA MET A 26 7.03 3.25 -5.36
C MET A 26 7.34 4.74 -5.52
N GLN A 27 6.46 5.48 -6.19
CA GLN A 27 6.60 6.93 -6.35
C GLN A 27 6.55 7.63 -4.99
N ILE A 28 5.60 7.27 -4.12
CA ILE A 28 5.50 7.80 -2.75
C ILE A 28 6.75 7.41 -1.97
N HIS A 29 7.19 6.15 -2.03
CA HIS A 29 8.38 5.65 -1.33
C HIS A 29 9.64 6.45 -1.66
N LEU A 30 9.83 6.83 -2.94
CA LEU A 30 11.04 7.50 -3.41
C LEU A 30 11.01 9.02 -3.26
N ASN A 31 9.83 9.65 -3.37
CA ASN A 31 9.74 11.11 -3.51
C ASN A 31 9.06 11.80 -2.33
N GLU A 32 8.24 11.09 -1.55
CA GLU A 32 7.43 11.69 -0.51
C GLU A 32 8.05 11.53 0.90
N PRO A 33 7.78 12.46 1.83
CA PRO A 33 8.27 12.40 3.21
C PRO A 33 7.91 11.09 3.95
N PRO A 34 8.62 10.76 5.04
CA PRO A 34 8.35 9.56 5.83
C PRO A 34 6.88 9.42 6.28
N GLY A 35 6.37 8.20 6.22
CA GLY A 35 5.01 7.84 6.60
C GLY A 35 4.63 6.48 6.00
N ASP A 36 3.86 5.68 6.73
CA ASP A 36 3.47 4.34 6.24
C ASP A 36 2.34 4.45 5.22
N ILE A 37 2.28 3.47 4.31
CA ILE A 37 1.36 3.44 3.18
C ILE A 37 0.34 2.33 3.40
N LEU A 38 -0.94 2.64 3.24
CA LEU A 38 -2.03 1.68 3.19
C LEU A 38 -2.58 1.63 1.76
N VAL A 39 -2.65 0.44 1.17
CA VAL A 39 -3.18 0.20 -0.17
C VAL A 39 -4.42 -0.67 -0.06
N PHE A 40 -5.53 -0.24 -0.64
CA PHE A 40 -6.75 -1.04 -0.71
C PHE A 40 -6.87 -1.74 -2.06
N LEU A 41 -6.90 -3.07 -2.04
CA LEU A 41 -7.21 -3.92 -3.18
C LEU A 41 -8.59 -4.57 -3.00
N THR A 42 -9.18 -5.11 -4.06
CA THR A 42 -10.57 -5.56 -4.01
C THR A 42 -10.71 -6.95 -3.39
N GLY A 43 -9.69 -7.80 -3.50
CA GLY A 43 -9.74 -9.18 -3.02
C GLY A 43 -8.39 -9.80 -2.74
N GLN A 44 -8.39 -10.96 -2.06
CA GLN A 44 -7.17 -11.67 -1.69
C GLN A 44 -6.36 -12.14 -2.91
N GLU A 45 -7.02 -12.58 -3.99
CA GLU A 45 -6.34 -13.03 -5.22
C GLU A 45 -5.49 -11.91 -5.85
N GLU A 46 -5.93 -10.65 -5.73
CA GLU A 46 -5.20 -9.49 -6.22
C GLU A 46 -4.00 -9.16 -5.33
N ILE A 47 -4.16 -9.30 -4.01
CA ILE A 47 -3.04 -9.16 -3.05
C ILE A 47 -1.96 -10.18 -3.40
N ASP A 48 -2.36 -11.43 -3.60
CA ASP A 48 -1.44 -12.49 -3.98
C ASP A 48 -0.75 -12.14 -5.30
N THR A 49 -1.50 -11.72 -6.32
CA THR A 49 -0.96 -11.29 -7.62
C THR A 49 0.01 -10.11 -7.51
N ALA A 50 -0.32 -9.10 -6.70
CA ALA A 50 0.55 -7.94 -6.44
C ALA A 50 1.86 -8.37 -5.77
N LEU A 51 1.78 -9.28 -4.78
CA LEU A 51 2.95 -9.80 -4.09
C LEU A 51 3.82 -10.67 -5.02
N TYR A 52 3.21 -11.50 -5.87
CA TYR A 52 3.92 -12.35 -6.84
C TYR A 52 4.57 -11.55 -7.95
N SER A 53 3.96 -10.45 -8.39
CA SER A 53 4.51 -9.58 -9.46
C SER A 53 5.58 -8.62 -8.94
N ALA A 54 5.44 -8.11 -7.71
CA ALA A 54 6.37 -7.13 -7.15
C ALA A 54 7.62 -7.75 -6.50
N LEU A 55 7.57 -9.01 -6.07
CA LEU A 55 8.62 -9.61 -5.23
C LEU A 55 9.12 -10.97 -5.73
N LEU A 56 10.44 -11.13 -5.75
CA LEU A 56 11.10 -12.44 -5.89
C LEU A 56 10.63 -13.38 -4.76
N SER A 57 10.51 -14.68 -5.06
CA SER A 57 9.97 -15.70 -4.15
C SER A 57 10.63 -15.73 -2.77
N GLU A 58 11.91 -15.35 -2.66
CA GLU A 58 12.66 -15.27 -1.40
C GLU A 58 12.25 -14.09 -0.50
N VAL A 59 11.63 -13.06 -1.08
CA VAL A 59 11.18 -11.86 -0.35
C VAL A 59 9.74 -12.04 0.15
N GLN A 60 8.96 -12.93 -0.47
CA GLN A 60 7.56 -13.21 -0.08
C GLN A 60 7.45 -13.76 1.36
N THR A 61 8.42 -14.57 1.81
CA THR A 61 8.44 -15.05 3.20
C THR A 61 8.77 -13.94 4.18
N LYS A 62 9.55 -12.94 3.74
CA LYS A 62 10.01 -11.81 4.57
C LYS A 62 8.94 -10.73 4.76
N ILE A 63 7.85 -10.74 3.99
CA ILE A 63 6.80 -9.71 4.14
C ILE A 63 6.08 -9.82 5.49
N PHE A 64 6.10 -11.02 6.09
CA PHE A 64 5.51 -11.28 7.39
C PHE A 64 6.47 -10.97 8.55
N ASP A 65 7.74 -10.71 8.26
CA ASP A 65 8.70 -10.31 9.27
C ASP A 65 8.46 -8.85 9.69
N PRO A 66 8.70 -8.49 10.96
CA PRO A 66 8.63 -7.10 11.40
C PRO A 66 9.56 -6.20 10.56
N ALA A 67 9.01 -5.11 10.02
CA ALA A 67 9.79 -4.15 9.25
C ALA A 67 10.94 -3.58 10.09
N PRO A 68 12.17 -3.47 9.54
CA PRO A 68 13.30 -2.90 10.25
C PRO A 68 13.03 -1.46 10.75
N PRO A 69 13.65 -1.02 11.85
CA PRO A 69 13.50 0.35 12.34
C PRO A 69 13.92 1.36 11.27
N GLY A 70 13.09 2.38 11.05
CA GLY A 70 13.34 3.43 10.04
C GLY A 70 12.89 3.08 8.62
N SER A 71 12.38 1.87 8.39
CA SER A 71 11.76 1.49 7.12
C SER A 71 10.32 2.00 7.02
N ARG A 72 9.91 2.35 5.80
CA ARG A 72 8.51 2.62 5.47
C ARG A 72 7.75 1.30 5.35
N LYS A 73 6.65 1.17 6.09
CA LYS A 73 5.77 0.00 5.99
C LYS A 73 4.75 0.24 4.88
N VAL A 74 4.55 -0.79 4.05
CA VAL A 74 3.49 -0.82 3.04
C VAL A 74 2.55 -1.93 3.44
N ILE A 75 1.28 -1.59 3.66
CA ILE A 75 0.24 -2.50 4.10
C ILE A 75 -0.77 -2.61 2.98
N ILE A 76 -1.03 -3.84 2.55
CA ILE A 76 -2.04 -4.14 1.52
C ILE A 76 -3.23 -4.76 2.24
N ALA A 77 -4.41 -4.17 2.08
CA ALA A 77 -5.64 -4.58 2.74
C ALA A 77 -6.78 -4.70 1.72
N THR A 78 -7.82 -5.46 2.07
CA THR A 78 -9.08 -5.44 1.33
C THR A 78 -10.05 -4.46 1.97
N ASN A 79 -11.01 -3.97 1.18
CA ASN A 79 -12.13 -3.14 1.64
C ASN A 79 -12.94 -3.74 2.81
N ILE A 80 -12.90 -5.06 3.02
CA ILE A 80 -13.52 -5.71 4.19
C ILE A 80 -12.81 -5.30 5.50
N ALA A 81 -11.51 -4.99 5.45
CA ALA A 81 -10.74 -4.55 6.61
C ALA A 81 -10.96 -3.05 6.95
N GLU A 82 -11.61 -2.27 6.08
CA GLU A 82 -11.76 -0.81 6.16
C GLU A 82 -12.43 -0.34 7.47
N THR A 83 -13.33 -1.15 8.02
CA THR A 83 -14.11 -0.79 9.22
C THR A 83 -13.51 -1.26 10.55
N SER A 84 -12.43 -2.05 10.52
CA SER A 84 -11.93 -2.72 11.73
C SER A 84 -10.46 -2.45 12.05
N LEU A 85 -9.70 -1.77 11.18
CA LEU A 85 -8.28 -1.54 11.36
C LEU A 85 -7.93 -0.05 11.56
N THR A 86 -7.66 0.35 12.81
CA THR A 86 -6.89 1.57 13.07
C THR A 86 -5.41 1.22 13.08
N ILE A 87 -4.71 1.47 11.98
CA ILE A 87 -3.27 1.27 11.90
C ILE A 87 -2.57 2.58 12.24
N ASP A 88 -1.79 2.58 13.31
CA ASP A 88 -0.96 3.73 13.68
C ASP A 88 0.16 3.94 12.66
N GLY A 89 0.42 5.21 12.32
CA GLY A 89 1.54 5.61 11.45
C GLY A 89 1.21 5.68 9.96
N ILE A 90 -0.01 5.30 9.54
CA ILE A 90 -0.47 5.51 8.17
C ILE A 90 -0.55 7.01 7.87
N TYR A 91 0.15 7.41 6.82
CA TYR A 91 0.16 8.78 6.32
C TYR A 91 -0.35 8.87 4.87
N TYR A 92 -0.16 7.80 4.09
CA TYR A 92 -0.62 7.72 2.70
C TYR A 92 -1.64 6.58 2.55
N VAL A 93 -2.70 6.84 1.79
CA VAL A 93 -3.73 5.85 1.44
C VAL A 93 -3.88 5.84 -0.08
N ILE A 94 -3.85 4.65 -0.67
CA ILE A 94 -4.04 4.39 -2.11
C ILE A 94 -5.31 3.54 -2.28
#